data_AF-A0A7C9A6N0-F1
#
_entry.id   AF-A0A7C9A6N0-F1
#
_cell.length_a   1.000
_cell.length_b   1.000
_cell.length_c   1.000
_cell.angle_alpha   90.00
_cell.angle_beta   90.00
_cell.angle_gamma   90.00
#
_symmetry.space_group_name_H-M   'P 1'
#
loop_
_entity.id
_entity.type
_entity.pdbx_description
1 polymer ?
#
loop_
_entity_poly.entity_id
_entity_poly.type
_entity_poly.pdbx_seq_one_letter_code
_entity_poly.pdbx_strand_id
1 'polypeptide(L)'
;FEYARFVFQNIDNPLDIRIWNGLLAAYTKKFMFNEALELFEKLLHFPLLKSDFYTYPSVFKACAGLGKIRCGKMLHAHVIQNGVLSDVVVASSIVGMYAKCDMLSLLTSCSTKCLKEMWLVGILSFLAIIKVGSLRWR
;
A
#
# COMPACT_ATOMS: atom_id res chain seq x y z
N PHE A 1 -16.71 0.68 16.91
CA PHE A 1 -16.06 -0.30 16.00
C PHE A 1 -17.11 -1.12 15.27
N GLU A 2 -18.10 -1.68 15.99
CA GLU A 2 -19.34 -2.24 15.39
C GLU A 2 -19.95 -1.32 14.33
N TYR A 3 -20.01 -0.01 14.59
CA TYR A 3 -20.50 0.97 13.60
C TYR A 3 -19.70 1.01 12.29
N ALA A 4 -18.37 0.85 12.33
CA ALA A 4 -17.54 0.84 11.12
C ALA A 4 -17.76 -0.44 10.29
N ARG A 5 -17.94 -1.58 10.99
CA ARG A 5 -18.27 -2.87 10.37
C ARG A 5 -19.69 -2.88 9.80
N PHE A 6 -20.63 -2.27 10.51
CA PHE A 6 -22.02 -2.11 10.08
C PHE A 6 -22.12 -1.18 8.88
N VAL A 7 -21.44 -0.03 8.89
CA VAL A 7 -21.35 0.85 7.72
C VAL A 7 -20.79 0.09 6.53
N PHE A 8 -19.72 -0.70 6.71
CA PHE A 8 -19.12 -1.53 5.67
C PHE A 8 -20.06 -2.59 5.07
N GLN A 9 -20.90 -3.22 5.89
CA GLN A 9 -21.85 -4.23 5.43
C GLN A 9 -23.02 -3.66 4.61
N ASN A 10 -23.27 -2.36 4.72
CA ASN A 10 -24.39 -1.67 4.07
C ASN A 10 -23.92 -0.62 3.04
N ILE A 11 -22.68 -0.73 2.51
CA ILE A 11 -22.20 0.14 1.43
C ILE A 11 -22.80 -0.34 0.10
N ASP A 12 -24.04 0.08 -0.18
CA ASP A 12 -24.73 -0.23 -1.45
C ASP A 12 -24.46 0.80 -2.56
N ASN A 13 -23.79 1.92 -2.22
CA ASN A 13 -23.46 3.00 -3.15
C ASN A 13 -21.97 3.41 -3.01
N PRO A 14 -21.28 3.87 -4.07
CA PRO A 14 -19.88 4.27 -3.96
C PRO A 14 -19.75 5.52 -3.08
N LEU A 15 -19.39 5.31 -1.82
CA LEU A 15 -19.04 6.34 -0.86
C LEU A 15 -17.71 7.02 -1.25
N ASP A 16 -17.56 8.29 -0.89
CA ASP A 16 -16.34 9.08 -1.08
C ASP A 16 -15.07 8.31 -0.61
N ILE A 17 -14.00 8.36 -1.40
CA ILE A 17 -12.70 7.73 -1.11
C ILE A 17 -12.18 8.08 0.30
N ARG A 18 -12.51 9.28 0.81
CA ARG A 18 -12.15 9.72 2.17
C ARG A 18 -12.69 8.79 3.26
N ILE A 19 -13.87 8.22 3.07
CA ILE A 19 -14.49 7.29 4.03
C ILE A 19 -13.72 5.97 4.04
N TRP A 20 -13.38 5.46 2.85
CA TRP A 20 -12.57 4.25 2.69
C TRP A 20 -11.19 4.40 3.33
N ASN A 21 -10.53 5.55 3.11
CA ASN A 21 -9.26 5.87 3.74
C ASN A 21 -9.37 5.90 5.27
N GLY A 22 -10.44 6.51 5.81
CA GLY A 22 -10.71 6.52 7.25
C GLY A 22 -10.92 5.12 7.82
N LEU A 23 -11.68 4.27 7.12
CA LEU A 23 -11.89 2.88 7.50
C LEU A 23 -10.57 2.08 7.46
N LEU A 24 -9.83 2.13 6.34
CA LEU A 24 -8.54 1.46 6.20
C LEU A 24 -7.55 1.86 7.31
N ALA A 25 -7.47 3.15 7.63
CA ALA A 25 -6.65 3.64 8.72
C ALA A 25 -7.11 3.10 10.08
N ALA A 26 -8.42 3.02 10.33
CA ALA A 26 -8.97 2.48 11.57
C ALA A 26 -8.66 0.98 11.76
N TYR A 27 -8.89 0.15 10.73
CA TYR A 27 -8.61 -1.29 10.77
C TYR A 27 -7.11 -1.55 10.96
N THR A 28 -6.25 -0.85 10.23
CA THR A 28 -4.79 -1.01 10.35
C THR A 28 -4.26 -0.52 11.70
N LYS A 29 -4.85 0.53 12.30
CA LYS A 29 -4.51 0.99 13.66
C LYS A 29 -4.87 -0.05 14.73
N LYS A 30 -5.87 -0.89 14.47
CA LYS A 30 -6.32 -1.98 15.35
C LYS A 30 -5.64 -3.32 15.04
N PHE A 31 -4.63 -3.34 14.18
CA PHE A 31 -3.92 -4.56 13.75
C PHE A 31 -4.82 -5.59 13.03
N MET A 32 -6.00 -5.17 12.57
CA MET A 32 -6.95 -5.98 11.83
C MET A 32 -6.59 -5.98 10.34
N PHE A 33 -5.45 -6.60 10.04
CA PHE A 33 -4.80 -6.46 8.75
C PHE A 33 -5.49 -7.25 7.63
N ASN A 34 -6.09 -8.40 7.92
CA ASN A 34 -6.81 -9.16 6.90
C ASN A 34 -8.07 -8.41 6.47
N GLU A 35 -8.83 -7.89 7.43
CA GLU A 35 -10.03 -7.09 7.18
C GLU A 35 -9.71 -5.79 6.45
N ALA A 36 -8.57 -5.17 6.74
CA ALA A 36 -8.10 -4.01 5.97
C ALA A 36 -7.81 -4.37 4.50
N LEU A 37 -7.25 -5.55 4.21
CA LEU A 37 -7.00 -5.99 2.84
C LEU A 37 -8.29 -6.36 2.12
N GLU A 38 -9.25 -7.02 2.79
CA GLU A 38 -10.58 -7.30 2.24
C GLU A 38 -11.33 -6.00 1.91
N LEU A 39 -11.22 -5.00 2.78
CA LEU A 39 -11.79 -3.66 2.55
C LEU A 39 -11.16 -3.00 1.31
N PHE A 40 -9.84 -3.10 1.14
CA PHE A 40 -9.16 -2.59 -0.04
C PHE A 40 -9.55 -3.34 -1.32
N GLU A 41 -9.68 -4.67 -1.25
CA GLU A 41 -10.14 -5.48 -2.38
C GLU A 41 -11.55 -5.05 -2.82
N LYS A 42 -12.46 -4.79 -1.88
CA LYS A 42 -13.78 -4.24 -2.22
C LYS A 42 -13.68 -2.85 -2.84
N LEU A 43 -12.82 -1.96 -2.34
CA LEU A 43 -12.59 -0.65 -2.94
C LEU A 43 -12.22 -0.77 -4.43
N LEU A 44 -11.38 -1.75 -4.78
CA LEU A 44 -10.97 -1.99 -6.17
C LEU A 44 -12.11 -2.44 -7.10
N HIS A 45 -13.21 -2.95 -6.55
CA HIS A 45 -14.40 -3.30 -7.35
C HIS A 45 -15.25 -2.08 -7.74
N PHE A 46 -14.96 -0.89 -7.19
CA PHE A 46 -15.65 0.35 -7.54
C PHE A 46 -14.83 1.17 -8.54
N PRO A 47 -15.12 1.11 -9.85
CA PRO A 47 -14.29 1.73 -10.88
C PRO A 47 -14.24 3.28 -10.82
N LEU A 48 -15.23 3.90 -10.17
CA LEU A 48 -15.31 5.34 -9.98
C LEU A 48 -14.46 5.84 -8.80
N LEU A 49 -14.01 4.95 -7.91
CA LEU A 49 -13.23 5.30 -6.73
C LEU A 49 -11.76 4.97 -6.98
N LYS A 50 -10.96 6.01 -7.21
CA LYS A 50 -9.51 5.86 -7.39
C LYS A 50 -8.81 5.89 -6.03
N SER A 51 -8.01 4.87 -5.75
CA SER A 51 -7.10 4.87 -4.59
C SER A 51 -6.09 6.01 -4.71
N ASP A 52 -5.88 6.72 -3.61
CA ASP A 52 -5.01 7.88 -3.55
C ASP A 52 -3.79 7.64 -2.65
N PHE A 53 -2.96 8.67 -2.50
CA PHE A 53 -1.75 8.62 -1.68
C PHE A 53 -2.03 8.45 -0.17
N TYR A 54 -3.28 8.58 0.29
CA TYR A 54 -3.70 8.24 1.64
C TYR A 54 -4.15 6.78 1.78
N THR A 55 -4.66 6.17 0.71
CA THR A 55 -5.07 4.76 0.69
C THR A 55 -3.86 3.83 0.86
N TYR A 56 -2.84 4.00 0.01
CA TYR A 56 -1.74 3.03 -0.10
C TYR A 56 -0.93 2.83 1.19
N PRO A 57 -0.57 3.86 1.98
CA PRO A 57 0.20 3.66 3.20
C PRO A 57 -0.49 2.71 4.20
N SER A 58 -1.81 2.80 4.34
CA SER A 58 -2.58 1.89 5.19
C SER A 58 -2.53 0.45 4.67
N VAL A 59 -2.68 0.25 3.37
CA VAL A 59 -2.67 -1.10 2.76
C VAL A 59 -1.28 -1.72 2.79
N PHE A 60 -0.21 -0.96 2.53
CA PHE A 60 1.17 -1.43 2.71
C PHE A 60 1.45 -1.83 4.16
N LYS A 61 0.95 -1.05 5.12
CA LYS A 61 1.06 -1.39 6.54
C LYS A 61 0.34 -2.70 6.86
N ALA A 62 -0.80 -2.98 6.24
CA ALA A 62 -1.49 -4.26 6.38
C ALA A 62 -0.70 -5.43 5.80
N CYS A 63 -0.20 -5.33 4.56
CA CYS A 63 0.65 -6.38 3.98
C CYS A 63 1.91 -6.62 4.85
N ALA A 64 2.53 -5.54 5.36
CA ALA A 64 3.71 -5.60 6.24
C ALA A 64 3.41 -6.27 7.60
N GLY A 65 2.26 -5.96 8.18
CA GLY A 65 1.80 -6.55 9.44
C GLY A 65 1.55 -8.06 9.34
N LEU A 66 1.15 -8.54 8.15
CA LEU A 66 0.93 -9.96 7.87
C LEU A 66 2.15 -10.68 7.29
N GLY A 67 3.26 -9.97 7.04
CA GLY A 67 4.42 -10.53 6.33
C GLY A 67 4.12 -11.00 4.89
N LYS A 68 3.04 -10.52 4.28
CA LYS A 68 2.59 -10.95 2.94
C LYS A 68 3.38 -10.19 1.86
N ILE A 69 4.60 -10.63 1.58
CA ILE A 69 5.46 -9.99 0.56
C ILE A 69 4.85 -9.98 -0.84
N ARG A 70 4.11 -11.05 -1.22
CA ARG A 70 3.42 -11.12 -2.52
C ARG A 70 2.35 -10.03 -2.67
N CYS A 71 1.57 -9.79 -1.62
CA CYS A 71 0.60 -8.68 -1.51
C CYS A 71 1.31 -7.34 -1.74
N GLY A 72 2.44 -7.13 -1.05
CA GLY A 72 3.25 -5.93 -1.19
C GLY A 72 3.75 -5.69 -2.62
N LYS A 73 4.22 -6.72 -3.33
CA LYS A 73 4.68 -6.63 -4.72
C LYS A 73 3.54 -6.24 -5.68
N MET A 74 2.37 -6.87 -5.54
CA MET A 74 1.19 -6.53 -6.35
C MET A 74 0.75 -5.08 -6.12
N LEU A 75 0.73 -4.65 -4.86
CA LEU A 75 0.35 -3.29 -4.50
C LEU A 75 1.34 -2.25 -5.05
N HIS A 76 2.64 -2.55 -4.99
CA HIS A 76 3.69 -1.70 -5.57
C HIS A 76 3.51 -1.54 -7.09
N ALA A 77 3.25 -2.63 -7.81
CA ALA A 77 2.94 -2.54 -9.25
C ALA A 77 1.69 -1.68 -9.51
N HIS A 78 0.66 -1.82 -8.68
CA HIS A 78 -0.56 -1.03 -8.78
C HIS A 78 -0.33 0.47 -8.49
N VAL A 79 0.56 0.82 -7.56
CA VAL A 79 0.98 2.21 -7.30
C VAL A 79 1.68 2.82 -8.52
N ILE A 80 2.57 2.06 -9.16
CA ILE A 80 3.26 2.50 -10.38
C ILE A 80 2.25 2.78 -11.49
N GLN A 81 1.32 1.84 -11.72
CA GLN A 81 0.27 1.98 -12.73
C GLN A 81 -0.64 3.18 -12.49
N ASN A 82 -0.93 3.51 -11.22
CA ASN A 82 -1.77 4.66 -10.86
C ASN A 82 -1.02 6.00 -10.83
N GLY A 83 0.31 5.99 -10.98
CA GLY A 83 1.13 7.21 -11.01
C GLY A 83 1.31 7.90 -9.67
N VAL A 84 1.11 7.19 -8.55
CA VAL A 84 1.17 7.76 -7.18
C VAL A 84 2.51 7.53 -6.48
N LEU A 85 3.49 6.92 -7.15
CA LEU A 85 4.80 6.61 -6.56
C LEU A 85 5.64 7.85 -6.22
N SER A 86 5.39 8.99 -6.86
CA SER A 86 6.12 10.23 -6.60
C SER A 86 5.82 10.83 -5.23
N ASP A 87 4.75 10.39 -4.56
CA ASP A 87 4.43 10.81 -3.21
C ASP A 87 5.39 10.17 -2.20
N VAL A 88 6.00 11.02 -1.36
CA VAL A 88 7.03 10.61 -0.39
C VAL A 88 6.46 9.67 0.67
N VAL A 89 5.19 9.84 1.06
CA VAL A 89 4.54 9.00 2.06
C VAL A 89 4.30 7.61 1.48
N VAL A 90 3.80 7.55 0.24
CA VAL A 90 3.63 6.27 -0.49
C VAL A 90 4.98 5.57 -0.67
N ALA A 91 6.00 6.26 -1.20
CA ALA A 91 7.34 5.69 -1.39
C ALA A 91 7.94 5.15 -0.08
N SER A 92 7.83 5.92 1.00
CA SER A 92 8.32 5.51 2.33
C SER A 92 7.57 4.29 2.88
N SER A 93 6.25 4.22 2.65
CA SER A 93 5.43 3.08 3.09
C SER A 93 5.79 1.78 2.36
N ILE A 94 6.16 1.86 1.07
CA ILE A 94 6.66 0.73 0.28
C ILE A 94 7.95 0.19 0.90
N VAL A 95 8.93 1.08 1.12
CA VAL A 95 10.22 0.71 1.71
C VAL A 95 10.03 0.06 3.08
N GLY A 96 9.20 0.67 3.93
CA GLY A 96 8.87 0.11 5.26
C GLY A 96 8.21 -1.27 5.20
N MET A 97 7.34 -1.51 4.21
CA MET A 97 6.70 -2.81 4.01
C MET A 97 7.70 -3.89 3.62
N TYR A 98 8.57 -3.63 2.64
CA TYR A 98 9.61 -4.58 2.24
C TYR A 98 10.58 -4.86 3.37
N ALA A 99 11.05 -3.85 4.09
CA ALA A 99 11.96 -4.02 5.23
C ALA A 99 11.35 -4.92 6.32
N LYS A 100 10.07 -4.72 6.63
CA LYS A 100 9.36 -5.51 7.65
C LYS A 100 9.06 -6.93 7.18
N CYS A 101 8.66 -7.11 5.92
CA CYS A 101 8.46 -8.43 5.34
C CYS A 101 9.76 -9.24 5.26
N ASP A 102 10.88 -8.60 4.93
CA ASP A 102 12.18 -9.26 4.90
C ASP A 102 12.61 -9.69 6.31
N MET A 103 12.43 -8.84 7.32
CA MET A 103 12.65 -9.23 8.71
C MET A 103 11.78 -10.43 9.14
N LEU A 104 10.50 -10.44 8.77
CA LEU A 104 9.60 -11.58 9.05
C LEU A 104 10.00 -12.85 8.26
N SER A 105 10.51 -12.68 7.03
CA SER A 105 11.02 -13.79 6.23
C SER A 105 12.29 -14.40 6.81
N LEU A 106 13.19 -13.58 7.37
CA LEU A 106 14.40 -14.05 8.05
C LEU A 106 14.09 -14.93 9.27
N LEU A 107 12.96 -14.68 9.95
CA LEU A 107 12.48 -15.51 11.06
C LEU A 107 11.90 -16.87 10.59
N THR A 108 11.65 -17.05 9.30
CA THR A 108 10.93 -18.23 8.77
C THR A 108 11.70 -19.04 7.72
N SER A 109 12.65 -18.46 6.98
CA SER A 109 13.74 -19.15 6.24
C SER A 109 14.56 -18.15 5.41
N CYS A 110 15.85 -18.48 5.20
CA CYS A 110 16.83 -17.66 4.49
C CYS A 110 16.41 -17.28 3.06
N SER A 111 16.16 -15.99 2.78
CA SER A 111 16.12 -15.44 1.41
C SER A 111 16.33 -13.93 1.38
N THR A 112 17.54 -13.49 1.04
CA THR A 112 17.89 -12.08 0.74
C THR A 112 17.50 -11.65 -0.69
N LYS A 113 16.45 -12.23 -1.29
CA LYS A 113 16.02 -11.92 -2.67
C LYS A 113 15.19 -10.64 -2.79
N CYS A 114 14.40 -10.30 -1.78
CA CYS A 114 13.39 -9.24 -1.87
C CYS A 114 13.99 -7.83 -1.86
N LEU A 115 14.97 -7.54 -1.01
CA LEU A 115 15.75 -6.29 -1.10
C LEU A 115 16.44 -6.13 -2.46
N LYS A 116 17.01 -7.20 -3.06
CA LYS A 116 17.65 -7.10 -4.38
C LYS A 116 16.66 -6.75 -5.50
N GLU A 117 15.45 -7.30 -5.46
CA GLU A 117 14.40 -6.89 -6.39
C GLU A 117 13.93 -5.47 -6.10
N MET A 118 13.81 -5.07 -4.83
CA MET A 118 13.52 -3.69 -4.46
C MET A 118 14.58 -2.72 -4.98
N TRP A 119 15.86 -3.09 -5.02
CA TRP A 119 16.91 -2.25 -5.62
C TRP A 119 16.83 -2.19 -7.15
N LEU A 120 16.37 -3.22 -7.86
CA LEU A 120 16.23 -3.17 -9.33
C LEU A 120 15.00 -2.37 -9.80
N VAL A 121 13.82 -2.59 -9.20
CA VAL A 121 12.62 -1.77 -9.49
C VAL A 121 12.66 -0.40 -8.79
N GLY A 122 13.30 -0.33 -7.62
CA GLY A 122 13.49 0.88 -6.81
C GLY A 122 14.58 1.81 -7.32
N ILE A 123 15.72 1.34 -7.84
CA ILE A 123 16.70 2.23 -8.50
C ILE A 123 16.06 2.90 -9.71
N LEU A 124 15.30 2.17 -10.53
CA LEU A 124 14.64 2.77 -11.69
C LEU A 124 13.58 3.80 -11.28
N SER A 125 12.87 3.58 -10.17
CA SER A 125 11.88 4.53 -9.66
C SER A 125 12.48 5.70 -8.85
N PHE A 126 13.49 5.48 -8.01
CA PHE A 126 14.25 6.53 -7.30
C PHE A 126 15.09 7.37 -8.27
N LEU A 127 15.75 6.77 -9.28
CA LEU A 127 16.44 7.53 -10.33
C LEU A 127 15.44 8.28 -11.21
N ALA A 128 14.24 7.74 -11.48
CA ALA A 128 13.19 8.49 -12.17
C ALA A 128 12.70 9.69 -11.34
N ILE A 129 12.56 9.56 -10.02
CA ILE A 129 12.22 10.67 -9.12
C ILE A 129 13.34 11.74 -9.09
N ILE A 130 14.62 11.34 -8.99
CA ILE A 130 15.76 12.29 -9.04
C ILE A 130 15.87 12.96 -10.42
N LYS A 131 15.61 12.23 -11.52
CA LYS A 131 15.72 12.77 -12.89
C LYS A 131 14.55 13.67 -13.28
N VAL A 132 13.35 13.44 -12.73
CA VAL A 132 12.22 14.39 -12.85
C VAL A 132 12.44 15.64 -11.99
N GLY A 133 13.10 15.52 -10.84
CA GLY A 133 13.52 16.65 -10.01
C GLY A 133 14.57 17.56 -10.66
N SER A 134 15.46 17.03 -11.49
CA SER A 134 16.49 17.82 -12.18
C SER A 134 16.01 18.51 -13.47
N LEU A 135 14.87 18.09 -14.04
CA LEU A 135 14.25 18.69 -15.21
C LEU A 135 13.29 19.85 -14.89
N ARG A 136 12.96 20.08 -13.60
CA ARG A 136 12.06 21.16 -13.15
C ARG A 136 12.80 22.42 -12.66
N TRP A 137 14.13 22.45 -12.76
CA TRP A 137 15.00 23.58 -12.40
C TRP A 137 15.97 23.98 -13.52
N ARG A 138 15.52 23.93 -14.77
CA ARG A 138 16.19 24.61 -15.91
C ARG A 138 15.19 25.49 -16.63
#